data_AF-A0A967WR18-F1
#
_entry.id   AF-A0A967WR18-F1
#
_cell.length_a   1.000
_cell.length_b   1.000
_cell.length_c   1.000
_cell.angle_alpha   90.00
_cell.angle_beta   90.00
_cell.angle_gamma   90.00
#
_symmetry.space_group_name_H-M   'P 1'
#
loop_
_entity.id
_entity.type
_entity.pdbx_description
1 polymer ?
#
loop_
_entity_poly.entity_id
_entity_poly.type
_entity_poly.pdbx_seq_one_letter_code
_entity_poly.pdbx_strand_id
1 'polypeptide(L)'
;MDLEWVYDGRQVIWVQLREIGALDEINLYSNSISREYLPGIIKPLVWSVNVPLVNGAWVWLFSEMIGPNDIDPRTLAKSFYYRAYFNMGTVGRIFELLGLPREALELLMGVEVEGPEKPTFKPSRRTYALLPRVLLFAWRKLRFGRRVEDFLARTSTRYQTFDISTLDRLSESDLLAEVDRLYVVTQRSAYYNIVTPLLAQFYSQGLRRLLARHGVAFERLDLTRALPEREDFDPNIHLARLNRRYRQLPQAARDALQRQGAAAVPHLEGSEAVAFRQQFHGFLRRFGHLSDSGNDFSVTPWRERAGLVLEMIADYRQPEDSAGHKLGPDDLRLPGLRRWLFNLVYRRARRFLYYREAVSSQYTLGYGLFREYFLALGARFVSRGLLDSPEDIFYLSLEEIRPAVAQGNGAA
;
A
#
# COMPACT_ATOMS: atom_id res chain seq x y z
N MET A 1 30.34 19.18 7.45
CA MET A 1 31.00 20.43 7.86
C MET A 1 32.50 20.19 7.80
N ASP A 2 33.23 21.09 7.16
CA ASP A 2 34.68 21.16 7.14
C ASP A 2 35.11 22.18 8.20
N LEU A 3 36.06 21.79 9.03
CA LEU A 3 36.41 22.48 10.27
C LEU A 3 37.92 22.67 10.33
N GLU A 4 38.35 23.92 10.27
CA GLU A 4 39.74 24.28 10.51
C GLU A 4 39.90 24.73 11.96
N TRP A 5 40.88 24.16 12.64
CA TRP A 5 41.19 24.47 14.03
C TRP A 5 42.70 24.57 14.25
N VAL A 6 43.07 25.31 15.28
CA VAL A 6 44.45 25.45 15.77
C VAL A 6 44.48 25.25 17.27
N TYR A 7 45.58 24.71 17.76
CA TYR A 7 45.79 24.40 19.18
C TYR A 7 46.98 25.20 19.70
N ASP A 8 46.76 25.99 20.75
CA ASP A 8 47.76 26.90 21.33
C ASP A 8 48.58 26.27 22.47
N GLY A 9 48.41 24.95 22.72
CA GLY A 9 49.02 24.25 23.85
C GLY A 9 48.17 24.24 25.12
N ARG A 10 47.03 24.93 25.15
CA ARG A 10 46.05 24.89 26.26
C ARG A 10 44.62 24.66 25.79
N GLN A 11 44.23 25.20 24.65
CA GLN A 11 42.86 25.16 24.13
C GLN A 11 42.83 25.03 22.61
N VAL A 12 41.78 24.38 22.10
CA VAL A 12 41.49 24.27 20.67
C VAL A 12 40.62 25.45 20.27
N ILE A 13 41.08 26.20 19.26
CA ILE A 13 40.40 27.36 18.71
C ILE A 13 39.94 27.02 17.29
N TRP A 14 38.64 27.16 17.04
CA TRP A 14 38.06 26.99 15.70
C TRP A 14 38.29 28.26 14.89
N VAL A 15 39.02 28.17 13.78
CA VAL A 15 39.37 29.31 12.92
C VAL A 15 38.49 29.39 11.69
N GLN A 16 37.91 28.27 11.25
CA GLN A 16 36.97 28.28 10.14
C GLN A 16 35.94 27.16 10.25
N LEU A 17 34.68 27.50 9.97
CA LEU A 17 33.59 26.57 9.74
C LEU A 17 33.14 26.75 8.28
N ARG A 18 33.20 25.69 7.48
CA ARG A 18 32.61 25.67 6.13
C ARG A 18 31.64 24.50 6.01
N GLU A 19 30.52 24.71 5.33
CA GLU A 19 29.65 23.62 4.95
C GLU A 19 30.29 22.84 3.78
N ILE A 20 30.29 21.51 3.84
CA ILE A 20 30.88 20.71 2.76
C ILE A 20 29.84 20.64 1.64
N GLY A 21 29.93 21.56 0.68
CA GLY A 21 29.00 21.65 -0.46
C GLY A 21 29.00 20.39 -1.35
N ALA A 22 30.06 19.58 -1.34
CA ALA A 22 30.08 18.29 -2.03
C ALA A 22 29.10 17.25 -1.43
N LEU A 23 28.59 17.47 -0.22
CA LEU A 23 27.58 16.59 0.40
C LEU A 23 26.13 16.97 0.00
N ASP A 24 25.89 18.15 -0.60
CA ASP A 24 24.55 18.55 -1.06
C ASP A 24 24.02 17.70 -2.22
N GLU A 25 24.92 16.99 -2.92
CA GLU A 25 24.60 16.03 -3.97
C GLU A 25 24.49 14.59 -3.46
N ILE A 26 24.63 14.33 -2.15
CA ILE A 26 24.43 12.99 -1.62
C ILE A 26 22.94 12.66 -1.68
N ASN A 27 22.61 11.69 -2.54
CA ASN A 27 21.30 11.07 -2.53
C ASN A 27 21.07 10.42 -1.16
N LEU A 28 20.22 11.06 -0.36
CA LEU A 28 19.82 10.54 0.94
C LEU A 28 18.79 9.42 0.72
N TYR A 29 19.19 8.20 1.08
CA TYR A 29 18.34 7.02 0.95
C TYR A 29 17.78 6.63 2.31
N SER A 30 16.45 6.56 2.42
CA SER A 30 15.77 6.17 3.65
C SER A 30 14.94 4.91 3.44
N ASN A 31 14.94 4.04 4.46
CA ASN A 31 14.07 2.86 4.52
C ASN A 31 12.87 3.06 5.44
N SER A 32 12.67 4.25 6.03
CA SER A 32 11.57 4.54 6.97
C SER A 32 10.21 4.23 6.33
N ILE A 33 10.01 4.75 5.11
CA ILE A 33 8.81 4.52 4.29
C ILE A 33 8.86 3.12 3.67
N SER A 34 9.99 2.74 3.05
CA SER A 34 10.09 1.46 2.32
C SER A 34 9.78 0.25 3.20
N ARG A 35 10.19 0.25 4.47
CA ARG A 35 9.98 -0.87 5.39
C ARG A 35 8.51 -1.12 5.72
N GLU A 36 7.67 -0.09 5.67
CA GLU A 36 6.22 -0.24 5.90
C GLU A 36 5.52 -0.92 4.72
N TYR A 37 5.95 -0.62 3.49
CA TYR A 37 5.31 -1.14 2.28
C TYR A 37 5.95 -2.41 1.73
N LEU A 38 7.28 -2.52 1.76
CA LEU A 38 8.07 -3.64 1.27
C LEU A 38 9.05 -4.10 2.36
N PRO A 39 8.56 -4.77 3.42
CA PRO A 39 9.43 -5.24 4.49
C PRO A 39 10.33 -6.39 4.02
N GLY A 40 11.56 -6.42 4.54
CA GLY A 40 12.46 -7.57 4.35
C GLY A 40 13.24 -7.56 3.03
N ILE A 41 13.64 -8.76 2.61
CA ILE A 41 14.43 -9.02 1.39
C ILE A 41 13.46 -9.15 0.21
N ILE A 42 13.67 -8.34 -0.83
CA ILE A 42 12.83 -8.27 -2.01
C ILE A 42 13.48 -9.09 -3.13
N LYS A 43 12.72 -10.05 -3.68
CA LYS A 43 13.20 -10.87 -4.80
C LYS A 43 13.34 -10.04 -6.09
N PRO A 44 14.29 -10.38 -6.98
CA PRO A 44 14.55 -9.65 -8.23
C PRO A 44 13.30 -9.38 -9.09
N LEU A 45 12.40 -10.36 -9.25
CA LEU A 45 11.19 -10.16 -10.05
C LEU A 45 10.27 -9.10 -9.43
N VAL A 46 10.04 -9.22 -8.13
CA VAL A 46 9.22 -8.28 -7.35
C VAL A 46 9.81 -6.88 -7.44
N TRP A 47 11.13 -6.74 -7.31
CA TRP A 47 11.81 -5.45 -7.48
C TRP A 47 11.58 -4.85 -8.88
N SER A 48 11.83 -5.63 -9.93
CA SER A 48 11.75 -5.18 -11.33
C SER A 48 10.33 -4.80 -11.78
N VAL A 49 9.30 -5.36 -11.14
CA VAL A 49 7.89 -5.00 -11.40
C VAL A 49 7.40 -3.90 -10.47
N ASN A 50 7.62 -4.02 -9.16
CA ASN A 50 7.04 -3.13 -8.15
C ASN A 50 7.62 -1.73 -8.22
N VAL A 51 8.95 -1.60 -8.30
CA VAL A 51 9.63 -0.30 -8.24
C VAL A 51 9.15 0.64 -9.36
N PRO A 52 9.20 0.28 -10.66
CA PRO A 52 8.72 1.18 -11.70
C PRO A 52 7.19 1.41 -11.62
N LEU A 53 6.44 0.44 -11.10
CA LEU A 53 4.98 0.54 -10.94
C LEU A 53 4.61 1.59 -9.88
N VAL A 54 5.17 1.48 -8.68
CA VAL A 54 4.89 2.39 -7.55
C VAL A 54 5.59 3.74 -7.74
N ASN A 55 6.86 3.75 -8.14
CA ASN A 55 7.57 5.00 -8.37
C ASN A 55 7.00 5.76 -9.57
N GLY A 56 6.52 5.07 -10.60
CA GLY A 56 5.81 5.71 -11.71
C GLY A 56 4.56 6.45 -11.24
N ALA A 57 3.83 5.88 -10.28
CA ALA A 57 2.69 6.54 -9.66
C ALA A 57 3.08 7.77 -8.81
N TRP A 58 4.20 7.72 -8.10
CA TRP A 58 4.78 8.89 -7.41
C TRP A 58 5.21 9.98 -8.39
N VAL A 59 5.94 9.63 -9.46
CA VAL A 59 6.30 10.58 -10.51
C VAL A 59 5.06 11.22 -11.11
N TRP A 60 4.00 10.45 -11.37
CA TRP A 60 2.74 11.02 -11.86
C TRP A 60 2.12 12.03 -10.88
N LEU A 61 2.14 11.74 -9.58
CA LEU A 61 1.67 12.66 -8.54
C LEU A 61 2.49 13.96 -8.51
N PHE A 62 3.82 13.85 -8.55
CA PHE A 62 4.71 15.01 -8.60
C PHE A 62 4.51 15.82 -9.89
N SER A 63 4.41 15.16 -11.04
CA SER A 63 4.14 15.80 -12.33
C SER A 63 2.80 16.54 -12.36
N GLU A 64 1.76 16.01 -11.72
CA GLU A 64 0.48 16.73 -11.60
C GLU A 64 0.59 17.99 -10.74
N MET A 65 1.51 17.99 -9.77
CA MET A 65 1.70 19.07 -8.79
C MET A 65 2.60 20.20 -9.31
N ILE A 66 3.76 19.87 -9.89
CA ILE A 66 4.76 20.85 -10.33
C ILE A 66 4.84 21.04 -11.87
N GLY A 67 4.22 20.15 -12.65
CA GLY A 67 4.31 20.10 -14.11
C GLY A 67 5.32 19.05 -14.60
N PRO A 68 5.58 19.00 -15.93
CA PRO A 68 6.58 18.10 -16.51
C PRO A 68 7.91 18.20 -15.76
N ASN A 69 8.48 17.04 -15.42
CA ASN A 69 9.75 16.92 -14.72
C ASN A 69 10.53 15.74 -15.29
N ASP A 70 11.84 15.78 -15.10
CA ASP A 70 12.79 14.78 -15.61
C ASP A 70 13.07 13.68 -14.57
N ILE A 71 12.09 13.40 -13.68
CA ILE A 71 12.26 12.39 -12.63
C ILE A 71 12.09 11.01 -13.25
N ASP A 72 13.18 10.26 -13.34
CA ASP A 72 13.11 8.84 -13.68
C ASP A 72 12.56 8.03 -12.49
N PRO A 73 11.43 7.32 -12.65
CA PRO A 73 10.90 6.41 -11.62
C PRO A 73 11.93 5.43 -11.06
N ARG A 74 12.91 4.98 -11.87
CA ARG A 74 13.94 4.03 -11.44
C ARG A 74 14.95 4.64 -10.46
N THR A 75 15.08 5.96 -10.43
CA THR A 75 16.02 6.68 -9.55
C THR A 75 15.41 7.09 -8.21
N LEU A 76 14.08 7.01 -8.08
CA LEU A 76 13.35 7.33 -6.85
C LEU A 76 13.53 6.27 -5.76
N ALA A 77 13.95 5.05 -6.11
CA ALA A 77 14.29 4.03 -5.14
C ALA A 77 15.55 3.28 -5.58
N LYS A 78 16.34 2.81 -4.61
CA LYS A 78 17.51 1.98 -4.84
C LYS A 78 17.46 0.76 -3.94
N SER A 79 17.92 -0.37 -4.46
CA SER A 79 18.07 -1.60 -3.69
C SER A 79 19.47 -1.62 -3.06
N PHE A 80 19.54 -1.80 -1.75
CA PHE A 80 20.78 -2.10 -1.04
C PHE A 80 20.60 -3.40 -0.27
N TYR A 81 21.43 -4.40 -0.55
CA TYR A 81 21.32 -5.75 0.04
C TYR A 81 19.89 -6.30 -0.06
N TYR A 82 19.29 -6.18 -1.25
CA TYR A 82 17.93 -6.64 -1.56
C TYR A 82 16.82 -5.96 -0.72
N ARG A 83 17.09 -4.78 -0.15
CA ARG A 83 16.09 -3.98 0.56
C ARG A 83 15.83 -2.68 -0.18
N ALA A 84 14.59 -2.23 -0.19
CA ALA A 84 14.19 -0.97 -0.81
C ALA A 84 14.57 0.24 0.06
N TYR A 85 15.13 1.27 -0.59
CA TYR A 85 15.35 2.58 0.00
C TYR A 85 14.86 3.66 -0.96
N PHE A 86 14.00 4.58 -0.47
CA PHE A 86 13.56 5.73 -1.24
C PHE A 86 14.62 6.83 -1.25
N ASN A 87 14.83 7.45 -2.40
CA ASN A 87 15.69 8.61 -2.56
C ASN A 87 14.96 9.87 -2.05
N MET A 88 15.16 10.15 -0.77
CA MET A 88 14.60 11.32 -0.08
C MET A 88 15.22 12.63 -0.55
N GLY A 89 16.43 12.60 -1.12
CA GLY A 89 17.03 13.78 -1.76
C GLY A 89 16.20 14.28 -2.94
N THR A 90 15.82 13.39 -3.86
CA THR A 90 15.00 13.75 -5.03
C THR A 90 13.61 14.24 -4.63
N VAL A 91 12.95 13.55 -3.70
CA VAL A 91 11.64 13.96 -3.19
C VAL A 91 11.73 15.30 -2.46
N GLY A 92 12.73 15.49 -1.59
CA GLY A 92 12.95 16.70 -0.83
C GLY A 92 13.12 17.93 -1.72
N ARG A 93 13.85 17.82 -2.84
CA ARG A 93 14.00 18.90 -3.82
C ARG A 93 12.65 19.35 -4.41
N ILE A 94 11.70 18.44 -4.63
CA ILE A 94 10.35 18.76 -5.14
C ILE A 94 9.58 19.58 -4.11
N PHE A 95 9.62 19.18 -2.84
CA PHE A 95 8.96 19.93 -1.77
C PHE A 95 9.62 21.30 -1.55
N GLU A 96 10.93 21.38 -1.65
CA GLU A 96 11.69 22.63 -1.53
C GLU A 96 11.34 23.64 -2.64
N LEU A 97 11.10 23.17 -3.89
CA LEU A 97 10.56 24.03 -4.96
C LEU A 97 9.20 24.65 -4.59
N LEU A 98 8.41 23.93 -3.80
CA LEU A 98 7.12 24.39 -3.29
C LEU A 98 7.25 25.23 -2.01
N GLY A 99 8.46 25.51 -1.53
CA GLY A 99 8.72 26.21 -0.27
C GLY A 99 8.40 25.37 0.97
N LEU A 100 8.11 24.07 0.79
CA LEU A 100 7.85 23.11 1.85
C LEU A 100 9.17 22.48 2.30
N PRO A 101 9.25 21.99 3.56
CA PRO A 101 10.45 21.34 4.04
C PRO A 101 10.72 20.01 3.34
N ARG A 102 11.98 19.58 3.31
CA ARG A 102 12.40 18.34 2.63
C ARG A 102 11.74 17.10 3.25
N GLU A 103 11.45 17.17 4.54
CA GLU A 103 10.83 16.12 5.35
C GLU A 103 9.29 16.16 5.29
N ALA A 104 8.70 17.04 4.47
CA ALA A 104 7.25 17.19 4.36
C ALA A 104 6.53 15.88 4.01
N LEU A 105 7.15 15.02 3.20
CA LEU A 105 6.56 13.73 2.87
C LEU A 105 6.48 12.81 4.09
N GLU A 106 7.56 12.70 4.86
CA GLU A 106 7.61 11.87 6.07
C GLU A 106 6.60 12.35 7.12
N LEU A 107 6.51 13.67 7.32
CA LEU A 107 5.52 14.29 8.18
C LEU A 107 4.07 14.02 7.71
N LEU A 108 3.83 14.06 6.39
CA LEU A 108 2.54 13.73 5.81
C LEU A 108 2.20 12.24 5.98
N MET A 109 3.20 11.37 5.92
CA MET A 109 3.03 9.93 6.15
C MET A 109 2.95 9.57 7.64
N GLY A 110 3.23 10.53 8.54
CA GLY A 110 3.16 10.32 9.98
C GLY A 110 4.40 9.65 10.57
N VAL A 111 5.51 9.64 9.83
CA VAL A 111 6.82 9.27 10.37
C VAL A 111 7.29 10.45 11.22
N GLU A 112 7.49 10.22 12.52
CA GLU A 112 8.06 11.23 13.41
C GLU A 112 9.49 11.51 12.98
N VAL A 113 9.74 12.73 12.52
CA VAL A 113 11.09 13.20 12.21
C VAL A 113 11.68 13.70 13.52
N GLU A 114 12.69 13.00 14.03
CA GLU A 114 13.48 13.48 15.17
C GLU A 114 14.23 14.75 14.77
N GLY A 115 13.86 15.88 15.38
CA GLY A 115 14.51 17.16 15.13
C GLY A 115 13.95 18.29 16.01
N PRO A 116 14.79 19.15 16.61
CA PRO A 116 14.36 20.17 17.56
C PRO A 116 13.66 21.38 16.92
N GLU A 117 13.71 21.54 15.59
CA GLU A 117 13.10 22.66 14.89
C GLU A 117 11.88 22.22 14.06
N LYS A 118 10.73 22.85 14.29
CA LYS A 118 9.56 22.68 13.42
C LYS A 118 9.91 23.27 12.05
N PRO A 119 9.90 22.47 10.98
CA PRO A 119 10.30 22.98 9.69
C PRO A 119 9.33 24.06 9.20
N THR A 120 9.89 25.20 8.80
CA THR A 120 9.11 26.39 8.41
C THR A 120 8.96 26.49 6.89
N PHE A 121 7.79 26.92 6.43
CA PHE A 121 7.54 27.25 5.03
C PHE A 121 8.40 28.45 4.59
N LYS A 122 9.26 28.26 3.58
CA LYS A 122 10.17 29.29 3.04
C LYS A 122 9.94 29.44 1.53
N PRO A 123 8.97 30.27 1.11
CA PRO A 123 8.62 30.41 -0.30
C PRO A 123 9.72 31.12 -1.10
N SER A 124 10.03 30.59 -2.28
CA SER A 124 10.95 31.20 -3.24
C SER A 124 10.20 31.86 -4.41
N ARG A 125 10.89 32.63 -5.27
CA ARG A 125 10.31 33.15 -6.52
C ARG A 125 9.74 32.03 -7.40
N ARG A 126 10.39 30.86 -7.44
CA ARG A 126 9.93 29.67 -8.17
C ARG A 126 8.64 29.10 -7.55
N THR A 127 8.51 29.14 -6.23
CA THR A 127 7.28 28.74 -5.52
C THR A 127 6.07 29.56 -5.95
N TYR A 128 6.22 30.88 -6.08
CA TYR A 128 5.13 31.74 -6.56
C TYR A 128 4.77 31.49 -8.03
N ALA A 129 5.75 31.17 -8.88
CA ALA A 129 5.49 30.78 -10.26
C ALA A 129 4.67 29.47 -10.35
N LEU A 130 4.85 28.55 -9.41
CA LEU A 130 4.12 27.28 -9.32
C LEU A 130 2.76 27.40 -8.63
N LEU A 131 2.49 28.50 -7.93
CA LEU A 131 1.29 28.68 -7.10
C LEU A 131 -0.03 28.43 -7.86
N PRO A 132 -0.26 28.95 -9.09
CA PRO A 132 -1.50 28.66 -9.82
C PRO A 132 -1.72 27.17 -10.08
N ARG A 133 -0.65 26.43 -10.39
CA ARG A 133 -0.70 24.99 -10.61
C ARG A 133 -0.99 24.23 -9.33
N VAL A 134 -0.32 24.59 -8.23
CA VAL A 134 -0.55 24.00 -6.91
C VAL A 134 -1.98 24.23 -6.45
N LEU A 135 -2.54 25.43 -6.66
CA LEU A 135 -3.94 25.72 -6.34
C LEU A 135 -4.91 24.89 -7.19
N LEU A 136 -4.65 24.76 -8.49
CA LEU A 136 -5.44 23.90 -9.38
C LEU A 136 -5.34 22.41 -8.96
N PHE A 137 -4.14 21.95 -8.62
CA PHE A 137 -3.88 20.62 -8.09
C PHE A 137 -4.69 20.39 -6.80
N ALA A 138 -4.59 21.29 -5.82
CA ALA A 138 -5.33 21.22 -4.57
C ALA A 138 -6.84 21.17 -4.82
N TRP A 139 -7.36 22.02 -5.71
CA TRP A 139 -8.78 22.01 -6.09
C TRP A 139 -9.21 20.68 -6.74
N ARG A 140 -8.38 20.11 -7.62
CA ARG A 140 -8.60 18.78 -8.19
C ARG A 140 -8.61 17.70 -7.10
N LYS A 141 -7.72 17.78 -6.10
CA LYS A 141 -7.68 16.85 -4.95
C LYS A 141 -8.86 16.99 -4.01
N LEU A 142 -9.38 18.21 -3.81
CA LEU A 142 -10.62 18.43 -3.07
C LEU A 142 -11.84 17.77 -3.74
N ARG A 143 -11.79 17.53 -5.05
CA ARG A 143 -12.82 16.80 -5.81
C ARG A 143 -12.47 15.33 -6.08
N PHE A 144 -11.37 14.83 -5.51
CA PHE A 144 -10.84 13.50 -5.80
C PHE A 144 -11.78 12.36 -5.40
N GLY A 145 -12.63 12.55 -4.39
CA GLY A 145 -13.56 11.50 -3.95
C GLY A 145 -14.45 10.94 -5.07
N ARG A 146 -14.97 11.79 -5.96
CA ARG A 146 -15.74 11.33 -7.14
C ARG A 146 -14.90 10.47 -8.08
N ARG A 147 -13.63 10.87 -8.30
CA ARG A 147 -12.70 10.10 -9.13
C ARG A 147 -12.35 8.74 -8.51
N VAL A 148 -12.32 8.66 -7.18
CA VAL A 148 -12.10 7.39 -6.46
C VAL A 148 -13.30 6.47 -6.67
N GLU A 149 -14.53 6.97 -6.56
CA GLU A 149 -15.74 6.17 -6.81
C GLU A 149 -15.79 5.64 -8.24
N ASP A 150 -15.58 6.52 -9.23
CA ASP A 150 -15.52 6.12 -10.64
C ASP A 150 -14.41 5.09 -10.89
N PHE A 151 -13.28 5.25 -10.22
CA PHE A 151 -12.16 4.30 -10.29
C PHE A 151 -12.52 2.95 -9.67
N LEU A 152 -13.08 2.91 -8.46
CA LEU A 152 -13.46 1.68 -7.77
C LEU A 152 -14.51 0.90 -8.58
N ALA A 153 -15.53 1.60 -9.12
CA ALA A 153 -16.56 0.98 -9.94
C ALA A 153 -16.00 0.33 -11.21
N ARG A 154 -15.06 1.00 -11.90
CA ARG A 154 -14.50 0.50 -13.17
C ARG A 154 -13.39 -0.53 -12.98
N THR A 155 -12.61 -0.43 -11.91
CA THR A 155 -11.41 -1.24 -11.71
C THR A 155 -11.76 -2.67 -11.32
N SER A 156 -12.81 -2.86 -10.52
CA SER A 156 -13.31 -4.20 -10.20
C SER A 156 -13.66 -4.99 -11.46
N THR A 157 -14.40 -4.40 -12.40
CA THR A 157 -14.73 -5.03 -13.70
C THR A 157 -13.48 -5.30 -14.54
N ARG A 158 -12.49 -4.41 -14.51
CA ARG A 158 -11.22 -4.62 -15.24
C ARG A 158 -10.45 -5.82 -14.70
N TYR A 159 -10.33 -5.95 -13.37
CA TYR A 159 -9.64 -7.10 -12.79
C TYR A 159 -10.35 -8.43 -13.06
N GLN A 160 -11.68 -8.43 -13.19
CA GLN A 160 -12.44 -9.62 -13.60
C GLN A 160 -12.15 -10.08 -15.04
N THR A 161 -11.56 -9.23 -15.89
CA THR A 161 -11.15 -9.64 -17.25
C THR A 161 -9.84 -10.42 -17.28
N PHE A 162 -9.14 -10.55 -16.14
CA PHE A 162 -7.93 -11.37 -16.03
C PHE A 162 -8.36 -12.76 -15.55
N ASP A 163 -8.54 -13.68 -16.50
CA ASP A 163 -9.03 -15.01 -16.23
C ASP A 163 -7.89 -16.00 -15.95
N ILE A 164 -7.58 -16.18 -14.66
CA ILE A 164 -6.56 -17.12 -14.19
C ILE A 164 -6.90 -18.59 -14.48
N SER A 165 -8.14 -18.93 -14.86
CA SER A 165 -8.51 -20.31 -15.20
C SER A 165 -8.00 -20.76 -16.59
N THR A 166 -7.56 -19.79 -17.41
CA THR A 166 -7.11 -20.05 -18.78
C THR A 166 -5.58 -20.06 -18.93
N LEU A 167 -4.84 -19.87 -17.83
CA LEU A 167 -3.37 -19.75 -17.85
C LEU A 167 -2.69 -20.94 -18.54
N ASP A 168 -3.22 -22.15 -18.36
CA ASP A 168 -2.65 -23.35 -18.97
C ASP A 168 -2.70 -23.35 -20.50
N ARG A 169 -3.61 -22.57 -21.10
CA ARG A 169 -3.81 -22.50 -22.55
C ARG A 169 -3.02 -21.38 -23.20
N LEU A 170 -2.44 -20.48 -22.42
CA LEU A 170 -1.69 -19.33 -22.92
C LEU A 170 -0.25 -19.73 -23.26
N SER A 171 0.28 -19.19 -24.35
CA SER A 171 1.71 -19.29 -24.67
C SER A 171 2.54 -18.39 -23.74
N GLU A 172 3.85 -18.58 -23.70
CA GLU A 172 4.75 -17.69 -22.94
C GLU A 172 4.61 -16.22 -23.36
N SER A 173 4.43 -15.96 -24.66
CA SER A 173 4.19 -14.61 -25.20
C SER A 173 2.87 -14.03 -24.71
N ASP A 174 1.80 -14.82 -24.73
CA ASP A 174 0.48 -14.37 -24.29
C ASP A 174 0.47 -14.10 -22.79
N LEU A 175 1.16 -14.93 -21.99
CA LEU A 175 1.35 -14.71 -20.56
C LEU A 175 2.07 -13.37 -20.30
N LEU A 176 3.15 -13.07 -21.04
CA LEU A 176 3.83 -11.77 -20.91
C LEU A 176 2.96 -10.60 -21.37
N ALA A 177 2.18 -10.76 -22.45
CA ALA A 177 1.26 -9.73 -22.91
C ALA A 177 0.16 -9.44 -21.86
N GLU A 178 -0.33 -10.48 -21.17
CA GLU A 178 -1.27 -10.33 -20.05
C GLU A 178 -0.62 -9.66 -18.83
N VAL A 179 0.65 -9.96 -18.52
CA VAL A 179 1.43 -9.24 -17.50
C VAL A 179 1.54 -7.76 -17.85
N ASP A 180 1.81 -7.40 -19.11
CA ASP A 180 1.90 -6.02 -19.56
C ASP A 180 0.54 -5.29 -19.46
N ARG A 181 -0.54 -5.98 -19.84
CA ARG A 181 -1.91 -5.47 -19.67
C ARG A 181 -2.25 -5.24 -18.20
N LEU A 182 -1.89 -6.19 -17.34
CA LEU A 182 -2.09 -6.10 -15.89
C LEU A 182 -1.28 -4.95 -15.28
N TYR A 183 -0.03 -4.78 -15.71
CA TYR A 183 0.85 -3.70 -15.27
C TYR A 183 0.21 -2.32 -15.46
N VAL A 184 -0.37 -2.04 -16.62
CA VAL A 184 -1.02 -0.75 -16.90
C VAL A 184 -2.21 -0.50 -15.96
N VAL A 185 -3.03 -1.53 -15.70
CA VAL A 185 -4.18 -1.41 -14.79
C VAL A 185 -3.71 -1.20 -13.36
N THR A 186 -2.74 -2.00 -12.90
CA THR A 186 -2.24 -1.97 -11.52
C THR A 186 -1.39 -0.74 -11.22
N GLN A 187 -0.66 -0.18 -12.19
CA GLN A 187 0.04 1.11 -12.03
C GLN A 187 -0.95 2.25 -11.77
N ARG A 188 -2.10 2.25 -12.47
CA ARG A 188 -3.18 3.19 -12.19
C ARG A 188 -3.72 2.98 -10.78
N SER A 189 -3.94 1.73 -10.36
CA SER A 189 -4.37 1.43 -8.99
C SER A 189 -3.37 1.91 -7.93
N ALA A 190 -2.06 1.78 -8.18
CA ALA A 190 -1.00 2.25 -7.30
C ALA A 190 -1.09 3.76 -7.04
N TYR A 191 -1.38 4.55 -8.09
CA TYR A 191 -1.59 5.99 -7.93
C TYR A 191 -2.74 6.33 -6.98
N TYR A 192 -3.89 5.66 -7.11
CA TYR A 192 -4.99 5.86 -6.16
C TYR A 192 -4.61 5.34 -4.77
N ASN A 193 -3.85 4.25 -4.68
CA ASN A 193 -3.35 3.67 -3.44
C ASN A 193 -2.32 4.56 -2.72
N ILE A 194 -1.67 5.49 -3.42
CA ILE A 194 -0.80 6.51 -2.81
C ILE A 194 -1.61 7.76 -2.41
N VAL A 195 -2.40 8.30 -3.33
CA VAL A 195 -3.09 9.60 -3.13
C VAL A 195 -4.20 9.49 -2.09
N THR A 196 -4.89 8.35 -2.02
CA THR A 196 -6.05 8.17 -1.13
C THR A 196 -5.64 8.15 0.35
N PRO A 197 -4.63 7.36 0.80
CA PRO A 197 -4.10 7.47 2.16
C PRO A 197 -3.57 8.86 2.50
N LEU A 198 -2.83 9.52 1.60
CA LEU A 198 -2.33 10.88 1.84
C LEU A 198 -3.48 11.87 2.10
N LEU A 199 -4.57 11.77 1.35
CA LEU A 199 -5.76 12.60 1.57
C LEU A 199 -6.51 12.20 2.84
N ALA A 200 -6.61 10.91 3.15
CA ALA A 200 -7.20 10.43 4.40
C ALA A 200 -6.45 11.00 5.61
N GLN A 201 -5.11 10.99 5.56
CA GLN A 201 -4.25 11.54 6.58
C GLN A 201 -4.34 13.06 6.66
N PHE A 202 -4.37 13.77 5.52
CA PHE A 202 -4.61 15.21 5.48
C PHE A 202 -5.93 15.62 6.16
N TYR A 203 -7.05 14.95 5.83
CA TYR A 203 -8.34 15.25 6.46
C TYR A 203 -8.37 14.85 7.94
N SER A 204 -7.71 13.76 8.31
CA SER A 204 -7.62 13.30 9.71
C SER A 204 -6.80 14.28 10.56
N GLN A 205 -5.67 14.78 10.06
CA GLN A 205 -4.89 15.82 10.73
C GLN A 205 -5.67 17.13 10.86
N GLY A 206 -6.41 17.53 9.81
CA GLY A 206 -7.31 18.67 9.87
C GLY A 206 -8.37 18.52 10.96
N LEU A 207 -8.97 17.34 11.07
CA LEU A 207 -9.94 17.00 12.12
C LEU A 207 -9.30 17.03 13.51
N ARG A 208 -8.12 16.43 13.68
CA ARG A 208 -7.35 16.45 14.95
C ARG A 208 -7.06 17.87 15.42
N ARG A 209 -6.64 18.77 14.52
CA ARG A 209 -6.39 20.19 14.85
C ARG A 209 -7.67 20.92 15.24
N LEU A 210 -8.79 20.65 14.57
CA LEU A 210 -10.08 21.25 14.93
C LEU A 210 -10.55 20.80 16.32
N LEU A 211 -10.34 19.54 16.68
CA LEU A 211 -10.71 18.97 17.98
C LEU A 211 -9.79 19.41 19.12
N ALA A 212 -8.48 19.45 18.87
CA ALA A 212 -7.49 19.90 19.86
C ALA A 212 -7.76 21.33 20.34
N ARG A 213 -8.22 22.22 19.43
CA ARG A 213 -8.66 23.58 19.76
C ARG A 213 -9.85 23.64 20.74
N HIS A 214 -10.54 22.53 20.97
CA HIS A 214 -11.70 22.41 21.84
C HIS A 214 -11.47 21.40 22.99
N GLY A 215 -10.22 20.98 23.23
CA GLY A 215 -9.88 20.06 24.32
C GLY A 215 -10.41 18.63 24.13
N VAL A 216 -10.81 18.25 22.92
CA VAL A 216 -11.29 16.90 22.62
C VAL A 216 -10.15 16.10 21.99
N ALA A 217 -9.84 14.95 22.59
CA ALA A 217 -8.91 13.99 22.03
C ALA A 217 -9.50 13.33 20.78
N PHE A 218 -8.70 13.21 19.71
CA PHE A 218 -9.15 12.64 18.43
C PHE A 218 -9.56 11.17 18.57
N GLU A 219 -8.89 10.46 19.46
CA GLU A 219 -9.07 9.04 19.77
C GLU A 219 -10.44 8.74 20.39
N ARG A 220 -11.11 9.76 20.96
CA ARG A 220 -12.47 9.64 21.51
C ARG A 220 -13.55 9.70 20.44
N LEU A 221 -13.22 10.06 19.20
CA LEU A 221 -14.19 10.22 18.12
C LEU A 221 -14.37 8.92 17.34
N ASP A 222 -15.61 8.50 17.16
CA ASP A 222 -15.87 7.31 16.38
C ASP A 222 -15.90 7.60 14.88
N LEU A 223 -14.76 7.39 14.22
CA LEU A 223 -14.69 7.45 12.76
C LEU A 223 -15.21 6.17 12.09
N THR A 224 -15.42 5.11 12.88
CA THR A 224 -15.70 3.74 12.43
C THR A 224 -17.16 3.34 12.62
N ARG A 225 -17.91 4.02 13.50
CA ARG A 225 -19.35 3.78 13.71
C ARG A 225 -20.11 3.89 12.40
N ALA A 226 -20.96 2.90 12.13
CA ALA A 226 -21.95 2.92 11.05
C ALA A 226 -21.39 3.06 9.62
N LEU A 227 -20.23 2.44 9.32
CA LEU A 227 -19.79 2.23 7.93
C LEU A 227 -19.99 0.75 7.54
N PRO A 228 -21.21 0.31 7.19
CA PRO A 228 -21.47 -1.07 6.77
C PRO A 228 -20.61 -1.48 5.57
N GLU A 229 -20.30 -0.53 4.69
CA GLU A 229 -19.42 -0.72 3.52
C GLU A 229 -17.98 -1.07 3.91
N ARG A 230 -17.52 -0.75 5.13
CA ARG A 230 -16.19 -1.17 5.61
C ARG A 230 -16.11 -2.67 5.86
N GLU A 231 -17.23 -3.30 6.22
CA GLU A 231 -17.27 -4.74 6.44
C GLU A 231 -16.87 -5.53 5.20
N ASP A 232 -17.00 -4.92 4.03
CA ASP A 232 -16.66 -5.53 2.76
C ASP A 232 -15.14 -5.70 2.55
N PHE A 233 -14.32 -4.96 3.28
CA PHE A 233 -12.86 -4.98 3.10
C PHE A 233 -12.09 -5.42 4.35
N ASP A 234 -12.78 -5.60 5.48
CA ASP A 234 -12.15 -5.98 6.75
C ASP A 234 -12.21 -7.51 6.98
N PRO A 235 -11.10 -8.26 6.81
CA PRO A 235 -11.10 -9.70 6.98
C PRO A 235 -11.45 -10.12 8.42
N ASN A 236 -11.17 -9.30 9.44
CA ASN A 236 -11.42 -9.65 10.84
C ASN A 236 -12.91 -9.81 11.13
N ILE A 237 -13.76 -8.99 10.50
CA ILE A 237 -15.21 -9.10 10.66
C ILE A 237 -15.73 -10.44 10.11
N HIS A 238 -15.17 -10.91 8.99
CA HIS A 238 -15.52 -12.19 8.40
C HIS A 238 -14.92 -13.37 9.16
N LEU A 239 -13.70 -13.24 9.67
CA LEU A 239 -13.08 -14.22 10.57
C LEU A 239 -13.89 -14.38 11.86
N ALA A 240 -14.37 -13.29 12.46
CA ALA A 240 -15.25 -13.35 13.63
C ALA A 240 -16.55 -14.10 13.33
N ARG A 241 -17.16 -13.87 12.15
CA ARG A 241 -18.36 -14.61 11.72
C ARG A 241 -18.05 -16.09 11.49
N LEU A 242 -16.93 -16.41 10.85
CA LEU A 242 -16.47 -17.79 10.61
C LEU A 242 -16.15 -18.52 11.91
N ASN A 243 -15.50 -17.86 12.88
CA ASN A 243 -15.20 -18.42 14.20
C ASN A 243 -16.48 -18.80 14.95
N ARG A 244 -17.52 -17.94 14.91
CA ARG A 244 -18.83 -18.28 15.50
C ARG A 244 -19.42 -19.55 14.89
N ARG A 245 -19.36 -19.70 13.57
CA ARG A 245 -19.84 -20.92 12.89
C ARG A 245 -18.96 -22.13 13.19
N TYR A 246 -17.64 -21.95 13.22
CA TYR A 246 -16.68 -22.99 13.58
C TYR A 246 -16.99 -23.56 14.98
N ARG A 247 -17.32 -22.70 15.94
CA ARG A 247 -17.73 -23.11 17.30
C ARG A 247 -19.08 -23.82 17.36
N GLN A 248 -19.94 -23.65 16.36
CA GLN A 248 -21.22 -24.35 16.24
C GLN A 248 -21.09 -25.73 15.57
N LEU A 249 -19.94 -26.03 14.94
CA LEU A 249 -19.71 -27.33 14.34
C LEU A 249 -19.68 -28.44 15.40
N PRO A 250 -20.16 -29.66 15.08
CA PRO A 250 -19.99 -30.84 15.91
C PRO A 250 -18.52 -31.09 16.25
N GLN A 251 -18.24 -31.67 17.41
CA GLN A 251 -16.86 -31.95 17.84
C GLN A 251 -16.10 -32.78 16.80
N ALA A 252 -16.73 -33.82 16.23
CA ALA A 252 -16.13 -34.65 15.18
C ALA A 252 -15.70 -33.84 13.93
N ALA A 253 -16.48 -32.82 13.55
CA ALA A 253 -16.14 -31.94 12.43
C ALA A 253 -14.97 -31.00 12.77
N ARG A 254 -14.91 -30.49 14.01
CA ARG A 254 -13.76 -29.69 14.48
C ARG A 254 -12.48 -30.53 14.55
N ASP A 255 -12.57 -31.75 15.06
CA ASP A 255 -11.44 -32.68 15.14
C ASP A 255 -10.93 -33.11 13.75
N ALA A 256 -11.84 -33.23 12.77
CA ALA A 256 -11.46 -33.46 11.38
C ALA A 256 -10.71 -32.25 10.79
N LEU A 257 -11.20 -31.04 11.01
CA LEU A 257 -10.54 -29.80 10.57
C LEU A 257 -9.17 -29.59 11.22
N GLN A 258 -8.99 -29.95 12.49
CA GLN A 258 -7.69 -29.86 13.17
C GLN A 258 -6.67 -30.87 12.64
N ARG A 259 -7.11 -32.09 12.30
CA ARG A 259 -6.20 -33.15 11.82
C ARG A 259 -5.85 -33.04 10.34
N GLN A 260 -6.81 -32.66 9.51
CA GLN A 260 -6.67 -32.68 8.05
C GLN A 260 -6.62 -31.27 7.43
N GLY A 261 -6.78 -30.22 8.25
CA GLY A 261 -6.77 -28.84 7.79
C GLY A 261 -7.85 -28.56 6.74
N ALA A 262 -7.48 -27.80 5.71
CA ALA A 262 -8.40 -27.39 4.65
C ALA A 262 -8.93 -28.55 3.81
N ALA A 263 -8.22 -29.69 3.78
CA ALA A 263 -8.65 -30.87 3.04
C ALA A 263 -9.93 -31.52 3.63
N ALA A 264 -10.23 -31.31 4.92
CA ALA A 264 -11.47 -31.82 5.52
C ALA A 264 -12.72 -31.02 5.10
N VAL A 265 -12.57 -29.77 4.67
CA VAL A 265 -13.70 -28.84 4.41
C VAL A 265 -14.73 -29.41 3.41
N PRO A 266 -14.35 -30.02 2.27
CA PRO A 266 -15.30 -30.62 1.33
C PRO A 266 -16.08 -31.80 1.92
N HIS A 267 -15.49 -32.53 2.88
CA HIS A 267 -16.02 -33.77 3.44
C HIS A 267 -16.88 -33.56 4.70
N LEU A 268 -17.08 -32.32 5.14
CA LEU A 268 -17.94 -32.03 6.28
C LEU A 268 -19.42 -32.25 5.92
N GLU A 269 -20.11 -33.02 6.76
CA GLU A 269 -21.53 -33.37 6.62
C GLU A 269 -22.41 -32.65 7.64
N GLY A 270 -23.68 -32.43 7.28
CA GLY A 270 -24.67 -31.71 8.09
C GLY A 270 -24.92 -30.27 7.65
N SER A 271 -26.05 -29.68 8.08
CA SER A 271 -26.47 -28.33 7.69
C SER A 271 -25.46 -27.25 8.11
N GLU A 272 -24.96 -27.33 9.34
CA GLU A 272 -23.95 -26.39 9.87
C GLU A 272 -22.61 -26.49 9.13
N ALA A 273 -22.21 -27.70 8.75
CA ALA A 273 -21.02 -27.95 7.95
C ALA A 273 -21.13 -27.36 6.54
N VAL A 274 -22.29 -27.49 5.89
CA VAL A 274 -22.56 -26.87 4.59
C VAL A 274 -22.47 -25.35 4.69
N ALA A 275 -23.10 -24.77 5.73
CA ALA A 275 -23.08 -23.34 5.97
C ALA A 275 -21.66 -22.81 6.25
N PHE A 276 -20.86 -23.54 7.04
CA PHE A 276 -19.45 -23.21 7.27
C PHE A 276 -18.63 -23.30 5.99
N ARG A 277 -18.75 -24.39 5.23
CA ARG A 277 -18.04 -24.60 3.95
C ARG A 277 -18.32 -23.48 2.96
N GLN A 278 -19.59 -23.12 2.77
CA GLN A 278 -19.97 -22.03 1.87
C GLN A 278 -19.35 -20.69 2.29
N GLN A 279 -19.37 -20.40 3.60
CA GLN A 279 -18.79 -19.17 4.11
C GLN A 279 -17.26 -19.16 4.01
N PHE A 280 -16.62 -20.30 4.24
CA PHE A 280 -15.16 -20.46 4.12
C PHE A 280 -14.69 -20.25 2.68
N HIS A 281 -15.34 -20.89 1.70
CA HIS A 281 -15.04 -20.63 0.28
C HIS A 281 -15.38 -19.20 -0.13
N GLY A 282 -16.46 -18.61 0.42
CA GLY A 282 -16.78 -17.20 0.24
C GLY A 282 -15.65 -16.29 0.73
N PHE A 283 -15.09 -16.58 1.90
CA PHE A 283 -13.96 -15.85 2.47
C PHE A 283 -12.71 -16.00 1.59
N LEU A 284 -12.35 -17.21 1.16
CA LEU A 284 -11.19 -17.40 0.29
C LEU A 284 -11.34 -16.73 -1.07
N ARG A 285 -12.54 -16.73 -1.68
CA ARG A 285 -12.77 -15.96 -2.92
C ARG A 285 -12.59 -14.46 -2.72
N ARG A 286 -12.98 -13.95 -1.56
CA ARG A 286 -12.96 -12.52 -1.25
C ARG A 286 -11.59 -12.02 -0.80
N PHE A 287 -10.93 -12.76 0.09
CA PHE A 287 -9.72 -12.36 0.81
C PHE A 287 -8.53 -13.28 0.54
N GLY A 288 -8.70 -14.35 -0.23
CA GLY A 288 -7.62 -15.30 -0.53
C GLY A 288 -6.48 -14.72 -1.36
N HIS A 289 -6.60 -13.50 -1.86
CA HIS A 289 -5.50 -12.75 -2.48
C HIS A 289 -4.55 -12.09 -1.49
N LEU A 290 -4.94 -11.98 -0.22
CA LEU A 290 -4.11 -11.41 0.84
C LEU A 290 -2.97 -12.38 1.22
N SER A 291 -1.88 -11.82 1.70
CA SER A 291 -0.70 -12.54 2.20
C SER A 291 -0.07 -11.71 3.34
N ASP A 292 1.04 -12.20 3.90
CA ASP A 292 1.80 -11.47 4.93
C ASP A 292 2.41 -10.15 4.40
N SER A 293 2.47 -9.95 3.08
CA SER A 293 2.96 -8.73 2.43
C SER A 293 2.12 -8.38 1.20
N GLY A 294 1.32 -7.30 1.29
CA GLY A 294 0.46 -6.84 0.20
C GLY A 294 1.20 -6.28 -1.03
N ASN A 295 2.51 -6.04 -0.93
CA ASN A 295 3.36 -5.53 -2.02
C ASN A 295 4.42 -6.54 -2.46
N ASP A 296 4.33 -7.81 -2.04
CA ASP A 296 5.21 -8.88 -2.52
C ASP A 296 4.38 -10.05 -3.06
N PHE A 297 4.25 -10.14 -4.38
CA PHE A 297 3.48 -11.20 -5.04
C PHE A 297 4.23 -12.55 -5.05
N SER A 298 5.50 -12.59 -4.62
CA SER A 298 6.23 -13.86 -4.48
C SER A 298 5.88 -14.59 -3.18
N VAL A 299 5.25 -13.91 -2.23
CA VAL A 299 4.75 -14.52 -0.99
C VAL A 299 3.47 -15.29 -1.27
N THR A 300 3.36 -16.48 -0.69
CA THR A 300 2.21 -17.35 -0.83
C THR A 300 0.95 -16.72 -0.22
N PRO A 301 -0.12 -16.51 -0.99
CA PRO A 301 -1.36 -15.91 -0.53
C PRO A 301 -2.25 -16.91 0.23
N TRP A 302 -3.24 -16.40 0.96
CA TRP A 302 -4.15 -17.18 1.79
C TRP A 302 -4.96 -18.24 1.03
N ARG A 303 -5.23 -18.05 -0.27
CA ARG A 303 -5.87 -19.07 -1.12
C ARG A 303 -5.02 -20.34 -1.27
N GLU A 304 -3.70 -20.19 -1.31
CA GLU A 304 -2.72 -21.28 -1.39
C GLU A 304 -2.40 -21.85 0.00
N ARG A 305 -2.66 -21.09 1.07
CA ARG A 305 -2.45 -21.48 2.48
C ARG A 305 -3.76 -21.55 3.27
N ALA A 306 -4.75 -22.26 2.74
CA ALA A 306 -6.06 -22.38 3.38
C ALA A 306 -6.02 -22.97 4.80
N GLY A 307 -4.99 -23.77 5.15
CA GLY A 307 -4.76 -24.26 6.51
C GLY A 307 -4.49 -23.15 7.53
N LEU A 308 -3.65 -22.17 7.18
CA LEU A 308 -3.39 -20.99 8.02
C LEU A 308 -4.68 -20.21 8.29
N VAL A 309 -5.54 -20.07 7.29
CA VAL A 309 -6.84 -19.39 7.46
C VAL A 309 -7.72 -20.15 8.44
N LEU A 310 -7.70 -21.49 8.42
CA LEU A 310 -8.44 -22.28 9.41
C LEU A 310 -7.90 -22.12 10.83
N GLU A 311 -6.58 -22.07 11.00
CA GLU A 311 -5.95 -21.76 12.30
C GLU A 311 -6.39 -20.38 12.79
N MET A 312 -6.31 -19.36 11.92
CA MET A 312 -6.81 -18.00 12.23
C MET A 312 -8.28 -18.00 12.63
N ILE A 313 -9.12 -18.83 11.99
CA ILE A 313 -10.53 -18.97 12.35
C ILE A 313 -10.69 -19.65 13.70
N ALA A 314 -9.95 -20.73 13.98
CA ALA A 314 -10.06 -21.48 15.23
C ALA A 314 -9.59 -20.63 16.43
N ASP A 315 -8.47 -19.94 16.28
CA ASP A 315 -7.82 -19.15 17.31
C ASP A 315 -8.33 -17.72 17.41
N TYR A 316 -9.28 -17.33 16.56
CA TYR A 316 -9.84 -15.98 16.56
C TYR A 316 -10.39 -15.62 17.94
N ARG A 317 -9.78 -14.60 18.54
CA ARG A 317 -10.29 -13.92 19.74
C ARG A 317 -10.85 -12.58 19.30
N GLN A 318 -12.11 -12.32 19.66
CA GLN A 318 -12.63 -10.97 19.47
C GLN A 318 -11.74 -10.01 20.27
N PRO A 319 -11.20 -8.95 19.64
CA PRO A 319 -10.58 -7.88 20.39
C PRO A 319 -11.57 -7.41 21.45
N GLU A 320 -11.11 -7.25 22.69
CA GLU A 320 -11.92 -6.55 23.68
C GLU A 320 -12.25 -5.18 23.08
N ASP A 321 -13.54 -4.94 22.81
CA ASP A 321 -13.99 -3.61 22.41
C ASP A 321 -13.43 -2.68 23.47
N SER A 322 -12.54 -1.76 23.07
CA SER A 322 -12.07 -0.71 23.95
C SER A 322 -13.30 0.09 24.34
N ALA A 323 -13.91 -0.29 25.46
CA ALA A 323 -15.23 0.10 25.93
C ALA A 323 -15.23 1.53 26.48
N GLY A 324 -14.53 2.44 25.81
CA GLY A 324 -14.80 3.86 25.91
C GLY A 324 -15.98 4.17 25.01
N HIS A 325 -17.02 4.81 25.56
CA HIS A 325 -18.04 5.46 24.75
C HIS A 325 -17.37 6.39 23.74
N LYS A 326 -17.22 5.94 22.49
CA LYS A 326 -16.72 6.80 21.42
C LYS A 326 -17.81 7.82 21.10
N LEU A 327 -17.43 9.09 21.16
CA LEU A 327 -18.31 10.22 20.88
C LEU A 327 -18.72 10.20 19.42
N GLY A 328 -20.02 10.25 19.18
CA GLY A 328 -20.58 10.57 17.88
C GLY A 328 -20.36 12.04 17.54
N PRO A 329 -20.57 12.42 16.27
CA PRO A 329 -20.53 13.81 15.88
C PRO A 329 -21.56 14.62 16.70
N ASP A 330 -22.72 14.08 17.02
CA ASP A 330 -23.81 14.78 17.73
C ASP A 330 -23.54 15.06 19.21
N ASP A 331 -22.58 14.37 19.82
CA ASP A 331 -22.19 14.59 21.22
C ASP A 331 -21.34 15.86 21.40
N LEU A 332 -20.81 16.43 20.31
CA LEU A 332 -19.94 17.61 20.32
C LEU A 332 -20.76 18.91 20.17
N ARG A 333 -20.87 19.67 21.27
CA ARG A 333 -21.47 21.01 21.26
C ARG A 333 -20.52 22.03 20.62
N LEU A 334 -20.74 22.31 19.33
CA LEU A 334 -19.98 23.31 18.56
C LEU A 334 -20.91 24.42 18.03
N PRO A 335 -20.49 25.70 18.03
CA PRO A 335 -21.29 26.80 17.48
C PRO A 335 -21.41 26.74 15.95
N GLY A 336 -22.53 27.21 15.40
CA GLY A 336 -23.03 26.93 14.03
C GLY A 336 -22.00 26.83 12.89
N LEU A 337 -21.24 27.89 12.60
CA LEU A 337 -20.23 27.87 11.52
C LEU A 337 -19.12 26.83 11.76
N ARG A 338 -18.72 26.63 13.01
CA ARG A 338 -17.71 25.63 13.40
C ARG A 338 -18.28 24.21 13.32
N ARG A 339 -19.55 24.04 13.69
CA ARG A 339 -20.30 22.77 13.50
C ARG A 339 -20.35 22.40 12.02
N TRP A 340 -20.64 23.35 11.14
CA TRP A 340 -20.65 23.13 9.70
C TRP A 340 -19.26 22.70 9.17
N LEU A 341 -18.19 23.42 9.54
CA LEU A 341 -16.83 23.08 9.12
C LEU A 341 -16.40 21.72 9.66
N PHE A 342 -16.66 21.45 10.94
CA PHE A 342 -16.42 20.14 11.57
C PHE A 342 -17.13 19.03 10.80
N ASN A 343 -18.44 19.16 10.54
CA ASN A 343 -19.21 18.16 9.81
C ASN A 343 -18.71 17.96 8.37
N LEU A 344 -18.21 19.01 7.72
CA LEU A 344 -17.60 18.90 6.39
C LEU A 344 -16.30 18.07 6.46
N VAL A 345 -15.38 18.43 7.34
CA VAL A 345 -14.07 17.74 7.49
C VAL A 345 -14.26 16.32 8.01
N TYR A 346 -15.15 16.11 8.98
CA TYR A 346 -15.52 14.80 9.53
C TYR A 346 -16.05 13.86 8.45
N ARG A 347 -17.01 14.33 7.62
CA ARG A 347 -17.53 13.54 6.50
C ARG A 347 -16.43 13.19 5.49
N ARG A 348 -15.52 14.12 5.20
CA ARG A 348 -14.39 13.87 4.30
C ARG A 348 -13.39 12.87 4.89
N ALA A 349 -13.00 13.04 6.15
CA ALA A 349 -12.09 12.12 6.83
C ALA A 349 -12.66 10.70 6.82
N ARG A 350 -13.92 10.51 7.22
CA ARG A 350 -14.58 9.19 7.19
C ARG A 350 -14.62 8.57 5.80
N ARG A 351 -15.03 9.35 4.80
CA ARG A 351 -15.14 8.87 3.41
C ARG A 351 -13.78 8.48 2.85
N PHE A 352 -12.72 9.22 3.14
CA PHE A 352 -11.37 8.89 2.68
C PHE A 352 -10.72 7.74 3.47
N LEU A 353 -11.08 7.52 4.74
CA LEU A 353 -10.72 6.29 5.45
C LEU A 353 -11.35 5.06 4.80
N TYR A 354 -12.64 5.13 4.44
CA TYR A 354 -13.29 4.07 3.66
C TYR A 354 -12.60 3.84 2.31
N TYR A 355 -12.36 4.91 1.55
CA TYR A 355 -11.69 4.81 0.26
C TYR A 355 -10.30 4.22 0.35
N ARG A 356 -9.56 4.51 1.43
CA ARG A 356 -8.24 3.94 1.66
C ARG A 356 -8.32 2.41 1.67
N GLU A 357 -9.25 1.85 2.45
CA GLU A 357 -9.43 0.38 2.54
C GLU A 357 -9.88 -0.21 1.19
N ALA A 358 -10.88 0.41 0.55
CA ALA A 358 -11.43 -0.08 -0.72
C ALA A 358 -10.38 -0.05 -1.85
N VAL A 359 -9.62 1.03 -1.96
CA VAL A 359 -8.55 1.17 -2.98
C VAL A 359 -7.40 0.22 -2.68
N SER A 360 -6.99 0.08 -1.41
CA SER A 360 -5.94 -0.85 -0.99
C SER A 360 -6.29 -2.30 -1.33
N SER A 361 -7.54 -2.70 -1.08
CA SER A 361 -8.04 -4.04 -1.43
C SER A 361 -7.99 -4.28 -2.95
N GLN A 362 -8.47 -3.32 -3.76
CA GLN A 362 -8.41 -3.44 -5.23
C GLN A 362 -6.97 -3.48 -5.76
N TYR A 363 -6.08 -2.66 -5.19
CA TYR A 363 -4.67 -2.67 -5.55
C TYR A 363 -4.01 -4.00 -5.21
N THR A 364 -4.23 -4.53 -3.99
CA THR A 364 -3.65 -5.81 -3.54
C THR A 364 -4.18 -6.98 -4.36
N LEU A 365 -5.46 -6.98 -4.73
CA LEU A 365 -6.03 -7.96 -5.64
C LEU A 365 -5.31 -7.94 -7.00
N GLY A 366 -5.22 -6.78 -7.63
CA GLY A 366 -4.54 -6.63 -8.92
C GLY A 366 -3.06 -6.95 -8.88
N TYR A 367 -2.39 -6.60 -7.79
CA TYR A 367 -0.99 -6.90 -7.56
C TYR A 367 -0.75 -8.41 -7.35
N GLY A 368 -1.65 -9.08 -6.61
CA GLY A 368 -1.59 -10.52 -6.38
C GLY A 368 -1.80 -11.37 -7.64
N LEU A 369 -2.41 -10.83 -8.70
CA LEU A 369 -2.57 -11.52 -9.98
C LEU A 369 -1.24 -11.75 -10.71
N PHE A 370 -0.21 -10.91 -10.49
CA PHE A 370 1.11 -11.12 -11.09
C PHE A 370 1.68 -12.49 -10.72
N ARG A 371 1.44 -12.96 -9.49
CA ARG A 371 1.88 -14.27 -9.02
C ARG A 371 1.43 -15.38 -9.96
N GLU A 372 0.15 -15.40 -10.32
CA GLU A 372 -0.46 -16.46 -11.13
C GLU A 372 0.17 -16.52 -12.53
N TYR A 373 0.32 -15.36 -13.18
CA TYR A 373 0.93 -15.27 -14.50
C TYR A 373 2.42 -15.66 -14.48
N PHE A 374 3.17 -15.22 -13.46
CA PHE A 374 4.59 -15.56 -13.37
C PHE A 374 4.81 -17.02 -12.97
N LEU A 375 4.00 -17.61 -12.10
CA LEU A 375 4.09 -19.05 -11.81
C LEU A 375 3.74 -19.90 -13.03
N ALA A 376 2.73 -19.51 -13.81
CA ALA A 376 2.43 -20.16 -15.08
C ALA A 376 3.62 -20.09 -16.05
N LEU A 377 4.27 -18.93 -16.16
CA LEU A 377 5.47 -18.76 -16.96
C LEU A 377 6.65 -19.59 -16.43
N GLY A 378 6.82 -19.65 -15.10
CA GLY A 378 7.82 -20.46 -14.42
C GLY A 378 7.64 -21.95 -14.73
N ALA A 379 6.40 -22.44 -14.73
CA ALA A 379 6.10 -23.82 -15.10
C ALA A 379 6.49 -24.14 -16.56
N ARG A 380 6.37 -23.18 -17.48
CA ARG A 380 6.85 -23.34 -18.87
C ARG A 380 8.37 -23.35 -18.93
N PHE A 381 9.05 -22.50 -18.16
CA PHE A 381 10.52 -22.50 -18.07
C PHE A 381 11.07 -23.81 -17.49
N VAL A 382 10.39 -24.41 -16.51
CA VAL A 382 10.70 -25.76 -16.01
C VAL A 382 10.53 -26.80 -17.11
N SER A 383 9.45 -26.75 -17.89
CA SER A 383 9.25 -27.69 -19.01
C SER A 383 10.32 -27.58 -20.10
N ARG A 384 10.99 -26.42 -20.20
CA ARG A 384 12.13 -26.17 -21.09
C ARG A 384 13.49 -26.50 -20.45
N GLY A 385 13.51 -26.93 -19.19
CA GLY A 385 14.75 -27.20 -18.44
C GLY A 385 15.56 -25.95 -18.09
N LEU A 386 14.93 -24.76 -18.07
CA LEU A 386 15.58 -23.50 -17.69
C LEU A 386 15.56 -23.24 -16.18
N LEU A 387 14.60 -23.83 -15.47
CA LEU A 387 14.40 -23.69 -14.03
C LEU A 387 14.13 -25.07 -13.42
N ASP A 388 14.48 -25.25 -12.15
CA ASP A 388 14.21 -26.49 -11.41
C ASP A 388 12.78 -26.49 -10.82
N SER A 389 12.29 -25.33 -10.38
CA SER A 389 10.95 -25.12 -9.82
C SER A 389 10.25 -23.91 -10.45
N PRO A 390 8.90 -23.92 -10.60
CA PRO A 390 8.16 -22.76 -11.09
C PRO A 390 8.38 -21.50 -10.24
N GLU A 391 8.63 -21.63 -8.94
CA GLU A 391 8.86 -20.50 -8.04
C GLU A 391 10.23 -19.84 -8.25
N ASP A 392 11.18 -20.51 -8.91
CA ASP A 392 12.50 -19.95 -9.16
C ASP A 392 12.46 -18.73 -10.09
N ILE A 393 11.35 -18.58 -10.84
CA ILE A 393 11.12 -17.39 -11.67
C ILE A 393 11.17 -16.09 -10.86
N PHE A 394 10.83 -16.11 -9.56
CA PHE A 394 10.88 -14.92 -8.73
C PHE A 394 12.32 -14.39 -8.52
N TYR A 395 13.33 -15.24 -8.72
CA TYR A 395 14.74 -14.84 -8.65
C TYR A 395 15.28 -14.22 -9.93
N LEU A 396 14.48 -14.21 -11.00
CA LEU A 396 14.81 -13.52 -12.25
C LEU A 396 14.18 -12.12 -12.26
N SER A 397 14.87 -11.15 -12.83
CA SER A 397 14.28 -9.85 -13.15
C SER A 397 13.41 -9.92 -14.41
N LEU A 398 12.47 -8.99 -14.56
CA LEU A 398 11.67 -8.88 -15.77
C LEU A 398 12.52 -8.63 -17.03
N GLU A 399 13.69 -8.00 -16.87
CA GLU A 399 14.67 -7.75 -17.94
C GLU A 399 15.36 -9.05 -18.40
N GLU A 400 15.45 -10.07 -17.53
CA GLU A 400 15.96 -11.41 -17.87
C GLU A 400 14.85 -12.32 -18.43
N ILE A 401 13.62 -12.21 -17.91
CA ILE A 401 12.48 -13.03 -18.34
C ILE A 401 12.08 -12.73 -19.79
N ARG A 402 12.00 -11.45 -20.19
CA ARG A 402 11.54 -11.06 -21.54
C ARG A 402 12.39 -11.67 -22.67
N PRO A 403 13.73 -11.60 -22.63
CA PRO A 403 14.57 -12.27 -23.61
C PRO A 403 14.39 -13.79 -23.63
N ALA A 404 14.25 -14.43 -22.46
CA ALA A 404 14.09 -15.88 -22.37
C ALA A 404 12.79 -16.38 -23.03
N VAL A 405 11.72 -15.59 -22.93
CA VAL A 405 10.47 -15.84 -23.68
C VAL A 405 10.67 -15.61 -25.17
N ALA A 406 11.30 -14.50 -25.58
CA ALA A 406 11.55 -14.20 -26.99
C ALA A 406 12.36 -15.30 -27.69
N GLN A 407 13.37 -15.86 -27.02
CA GLN A 407 14.18 -16.98 -27.53
C GLN A 407 13.39 -18.29 -27.61
N GLY A 408 12.46 -18.54 -26.68
CA GLY A 408 11.60 -19.73 -26.70
C GLY A 408 10.65 -19.77 -27.90
N ASN A 409 10.16 -18.60 -28.34
CA ASN A 409 9.28 -18.51 -29.51
C ASN A 409 10.03 -18.61 -30.85
N GLY A 410 11.32 -18.30 -30.89
CA GLY A 410 12.14 -18.37 -32.11
C GLY A 410 12.64 -19.77 -32.45
N ALA A 411 12.46 -20.75 -31.56
CA ALA A 411 12.93 -22.12 -31.68
C ALA A 411 11.81 -23.14 -31.96
N ALA A 412 10.57 -22.67 -32.24
CA ALA A 412 9.39 -23.49 -32.49
C ALA A 412 9.09 -23.64 -33.99
#